data_AF-A0A0F9D9K0-F1
#
_entry.id   AF-A0A0F9D9K0-F1
#
_cell.length_a   1.000
_cell.length_b   1.000
_cell.length_c   1.000
_cell.angle_alpha   90.00
_cell.angle_beta   90.00
_cell.angle_gamma   90.00
#
_symmetry.space_group_name_H-M   'P 1'
#
loop_
_entity.id
_entity.type
_entity.pdbx_description
1 polymer ?
#
loop_
_entity_poly.entity_id
_entity_poly.type
_entity_poly.pdbx_seq_one_letter_code
_entity_poly.pdbx_strand_id
1 'polypeptide(L)'
;MVWEPACGDGAISKILKDNVGWVVSTDLYDWGYGKSGIDFLTCDFPEFVGHIVTNPPFKLSTEFAYRGVELIRKTGGKLCLLNRLQWLEGQKRGSTLFKDIPPSRIWVFSKRIPRMHNPTFDGKKTTSMMAFAWFVWDGEYLGEYPQLGWISPEEMKK
;
A
#
# COMPACT_ATOMS: atom_id res chain seq x y z
N MET A 1 -1.37 -7.12 -14.15
CA MET A 1 -0.70 -7.92 -13.09
C MET A 1 -0.36 -7.00 -11.93
N VAL A 2 -0.50 -7.50 -10.69
CA VAL A 2 -0.24 -6.73 -9.45
C VAL A 2 1.02 -7.26 -8.76
N TRP A 3 1.81 -6.38 -8.15
CA TRP A 3 2.92 -6.74 -7.27
C TRP A 3 2.68 -6.25 -5.85
N GLU A 4 2.85 -7.14 -4.89
CA GLU A 4 2.91 -6.82 -3.46
C GLU A 4 4.35 -7.05 -2.96
N PRO A 5 5.16 -5.98 -2.88
CA PRO A 5 6.59 -6.08 -2.61
C PRO A 5 7.00 -6.11 -1.13
N ALA A 6 6.02 -6.10 -0.21
CA ALA A 6 6.24 -6.27 1.23
C ALA A 6 5.12 -7.17 1.76
N CYS A 7 5.06 -8.39 1.22
CA CYS A 7 3.88 -9.23 1.35
C CYS A 7 3.68 -9.86 2.73
N GLY A 8 4.70 -9.86 3.60
CA GLY A 8 4.61 -10.51 4.90
C GLY A 8 4.12 -11.96 4.76
N ASP A 9 3.13 -12.32 5.58
CA ASP A 9 2.45 -13.64 5.56
C ASP A 9 1.40 -13.80 4.43
N GLY A 10 1.33 -12.82 3.52
CA GLY A 10 0.43 -12.81 2.37
C GLY A 10 -0.99 -12.33 2.66
N ALA A 11 -1.23 -11.61 3.76
CA ALA A 11 -2.57 -11.14 4.12
C ALA A 11 -3.28 -10.36 3.00
N ILE A 12 -2.59 -9.43 2.34
CA ILE A 12 -3.15 -8.68 1.19
C ILE A 12 -3.08 -9.55 -0.07
N SER A 13 -1.99 -10.30 -0.27
CA SER A 13 -1.76 -11.09 -1.48
C SER A 13 -2.84 -12.13 -1.73
N LYS A 14 -3.31 -12.80 -0.67
CA LYS A 14 -4.38 -13.80 -0.75
C LYS A 14 -5.68 -13.16 -1.27
N ILE A 15 -6.08 -12.03 -0.69
CA ILE A 15 -7.27 -11.28 -1.11
C ILE A 15 -7.11 -10.79 -2.56
N LEU A 16 -5.93 -10.26 -2.92
CA LEU A 16 -5.67 -9.80 -4.28
C LEU A 16 -5.78 -10.95 -5.28
N LYS A 17 -5.19 -12.11 -5.00
CA LYS A 17 -5.25 -13.28 -5.90
C LYS A 17 -6.68 -13.71 -6.18
N ASP A 18 -7.54 -13.70 -5.17
CA ASP A 18 -8.95 -14.06 -5.31
C ASP A 18 -9.74 -13.07 -6.19
N ASN A 19 -9.32 -11.80 -6.25
CA ASN A 19 -10.06 -10.73 -6.94
C ASN A 19 -9.48 -10.32 -8.30
N VAL A 20 -8.15 -10.39 -8.47
CA VAL A 20 -7.44 -9.88 -9.67
C VAL A 20 -6.62 -10.97 -10.38
N GLY A 21 -6.59 -12.19 -9.82
CA GLY A 21 -5.91 -13.36 -10.38
C GLY A 21 -4.40 -13.34 -10.16
N TRP A 22 -3.68 -12.57 -10.97
CA TRP A 22 -2.21 -12.65 -11.03
C TRP A 22 -1.53 -11.61 -10.13
N VAL A 23 -0.94 -12.12 -9.04
CA VAL A 23 -0.20 -11.34 -8.04
C VAL A 23 1.20 -11.91 -7.86
N VAL A 24 2.21 -11.08 -8.09
CA VAL A 24 3.59 -11.32 -7.68
C VAL A 24 3.71 -10.90 -6.21
N SER A 25 4.22 -11.76 -5.35
CA SER A 25 4.36 -11.49 -3.91
C SER A 25 5.83 -11.63 -3.52
N THR A 26 6.43 -10.57 -3.01
CA THR A 26 7.82 -10.59 -2.55
C THR A 26 7.96 -9.87 -1.21
N ASP A 27 9.02 -10.18 -0.48
CA ASP A 27 9.39 -9.47 0.74
C ASP A 27 10.91 -9.47 0.91
N LEU A 28 11.42 -8.54 1.70
CA LEU A 28 12.83 -8.52 2.07
C LEU A 28 13.16 -9.69 3.01
N TYR A 29 12.24 -10.01 3.91
CA TYR A 29 12.40 -11.07 4.90
C TYR A 29 11.59 -12.31 4.54
N ASP A 30 11.98 -13.46 5.11
CA ASP A 30 11.21 -14.68 4.98
C ASP A 30 10.12 -14.74 6.05
N TRP A 31 8.87 -14.59 5.62
CA TRP A 31 7.67 -14.72 6.44
C TRP A 31 6.86 -15.99 6.12
N GLY A 32 7.43 -16.91 5.33
CA GLY A 32 6.74 -18.12 4.88
C GLY A 32 5.71 -17.88 3.77
N TYR A 33 5.74 -16.72 3.09
CA TYR A 33 4.89 -16.43 1.95
C TYR A 33 5.61 -15.55 0.91
N GLY A 34 5.37 -15.82 -0.38
CA GLY A 34 6.02 -15.09 -1.48
C GLY A 34 7.50 -15.41 -1.62
N LYS A 35 8.19 -14.65 -2.47
CA LYS A 35 9.65 -14.77 -2.66
C LYS A 35 10.37 -13.80 -1.71
N SER A 36 11.17 -14.33 -0.79
CA SER A 36 11.97 -13.54 0.16
C SER A 36 13.29 -13.06 -0.45
N GLY A 37 13.99 -12.16 0.27
CA GLY A 37 15.29 -11.62 -0.15
C GLY A 37 15.22 -10.55 -1.25
N ILE A 38 14.04 -9.99 -1.49
CA ILE A 38 13.81 -8.97 -2.51
C ILE A 38 13.59 -7.62 -1.84
N ASP A 39 14.58 -6.73 -1.94
CA ASP A 39 14.44 -5.35 -1.47
C ASP A 39 13.72 -4.49 -2.53
N PHE A 40 12.48 -4.10 -2.23
CA PHE A 40 11.67 -3.24 -3.10
C PHE A 40 12.38 -1.94 -3.53
N LEU A 41 13.18 -1.36 -2.64
CA LEU A 41 13.80 -0.06 -2.88
C LEU A 41 14.94 -0.13 -3.89
N THR A 42 15.52 -1.32 -4.10
CA THR A 42 16.74 -1.49 -4.90
C THR A 42 16.62 -2.53 -6.02
N CYS A 43 15.66 -3.45 -5.94
CA CYS A 43 15.47 -4.48 -6.96
C CYS A 43 14.91 -3.92 -8.27
N ASP A 44 15.13 -4.68 -9.35
CA ASP A 44 14.54 -4.42 -10.65
C ASP A 44 13.03 -4.59 -10.62
N PHE A 45 12.34 -3.81 -11.45
CA PHE A 45 10.90 -3.92 -11.56
C PHE A 45 10.54 -5.23 -12.27
N PRO A 46 9.73 -6.12 -11.65
CA PRO A 46 9.40 -7.38 -12.28
C PRO A 46 8.70 -7.16 -13.63
N GLU A 47 9.12 -7.93 -14.64
CA GLU A 47 8.52 -7.85 -15.97
C GLU A 47 7.00 -8.11 -15.90
N PHE A 48 6.26 -7.43 -16.79
CA PHE A 48 4.80 -7.53 -16.93
C PHE A 48 3.96 -7.04 -15.74
N VAL A 49 4.57 -6.51 -14.67
CA VAL A 49 3.85 -5.84 -13.58
C VAL A 49 3.49 -4.42 -13.97
N GLY A 50 2.20 -4.08 -13.85
CA GLY A 50 1.72 -2.71 -14.03
C GLY A 50 1.40 -2.03 -12.71
N HIS A 51 0.82 -2.74 -11.75
CA HIS A 51 0.31 -2.14 -10.52
C HIS A 51 1.05 -2.66 -9.29
N ILE A 52 1.16 -1.82 -8.28
CA ILE A 52 1.78 -2.12 -7.00
C ILE A 52 0.75 -1.89 -5.90
N VAL A 53 0.50 -2.90 -5.06
CA VAL A 53 -0.43 -2.78 -3.92
C VAL A 53 0.25 -3.40 -2.71
N THR A 54 0.43 -2.63 -1.63
CA THR A 54 1.11 -3.15 -0.44
C THR A 54 0.79 -2.36 0.83
N ASN A 55 1.05 -2.97 1.97
CA ASN A 55 1.15 -2.32 3.26
C ASN A 55 2.65 -2.15 3.60
N PRO A 56 3.27 -1.01 3.24
CA PRO A 56 4.71 -0.84 3.39
C PRO A 56 5.13 -0.81 4.86
N PRO A 57 6.40 -1.15 5.17
CA PRO A 57 6.96 -0.91 6.50
C PRO A 57 6.84 0.57 6.88
N PHE A 58 6.21 0.90 8.01
CA PHE A 58 5.86 2.29 8.36
C PHE A 58 7.02 3.29 8.31
N LYS A 59 8.25 2.84 8.65
CA LYS A 59 9.45 3.70 8.62
C LYS A 59 9.90 4.03 7.19
N LEU A 60 9.53 3.20 6.22
CA LEU A 60 9.94 3.28 4.82
C LEU A 60 8.80 3.67 3.88
N SER A 61 7.61 4.03 4.39
CA SER A 61 6.45 4.34 3.55
C SER A 61 6.72 5.47 2.54
N THR A 62 7.58 6.44 2.88
CA THR A 62 7.93 7.56 1.99
C THR A 62 8.80 7.10 0.83
N GLU A 63 9.81 6.30 1.13
CA GLU A 63 10.75 5.69 0.19
C GLU A 63 10.00 4.74 -0.75
N PHE A 64 9.06 3.95 -0.21
CA PHE A 64 8.17 3.11 -0.98
C PHE A 64 7.29 3.92 -1.94
N ALA A 65 6.82 5.11 -1.52
CA ALA A 65 6.02 5.98 -2.38
C ALA A 65 6.85 6.52 -3.55
N TYR A 66 8.04 7.07 -3.28
CA TYR A 66 8.94 7.56 -4.35
C TYR A 66 9.29 6.45 -5.34
N ARG A 67 9.76 5.30 -4.84
CA ARG A 67 10.12 4.16 -5.69
C ARG A 67 8.92 3.64 -6.45
N GLY A 68 7.79 3.43 -5.78
CA GLY A 68 6.57 2.94 -6.42
C GLY A 68 6.09 3.85 -7.54
N VAL A 69 6.10 5.17 -7.34
CA VAL A 69 5.73 6.15 -8.37
C VAL A 69 6.68 6.12 -9.56
N GLU A 70 8.00 6.02 -9.32
CA GLU A 70 8.98 5.86 -10.39
C GLU A 70 8.68 4.63 -11.26
N LEU A 71 8.32 3.52 -10.63
CA LEU A 71 8.04 2.26 -11.31
C LEU A 71 6.73 2.29 -12.11
N ILE A 72 5.62 2.74 -11.49
CA ILE A 72 4.31 2.75 -12.18
C ILE A 72 4.25 3.75 -13.33
N ARG A 73 5.09 4.79 -13.32
CA ARG A 73 5.19 5.76 -14.44
C ARG A 73 5.74 5.11 -15.71
N LYS A 74 6.53 4.04 -15.59
CA LYS A 74 7.06 3.29 -16.74
C LYS A 74 5.97 2.47 -17.43
N THR A 75 4.85 2.21 -16.75
CA THR A 75 3.80 1.29 -17.21
C THR A 75 2.41 1.92 -17.30
N GLY A 76 2.24 3.18 -16.87
CA GLY A 76 0.91 3.80 -16.73
C GLY A 76 0.05 3.16 -15.64
N GLY A 77 0.67 2.42 -14.72
CA GLY A 77 -0.03 1.64 -13.71
C GLY A 77 -0.46 2.43 -12.48
N LYS A 78 -0.71 1.72 -11.37
CA LYS A 78 -1.18 2.34 -10.12
C LYS A 78 -0.39 1.82 -8.93
N LEU A 79 -0.13 2.70 -7.98
CA LEU A 79 0.48 2.38 -6.69
C LEU A 79 -0.56 2.62 -5.60
N CYS A 80 -0.85 1.59 -4.81
CA CYS A 80 -1.75 1.67 -3.65
C CYS A 80 -0.96 1.31 -2.40
N LEU A 81 -0.76 2.30 -1.51
CA LEU A 81 -0.11 2.09 -0.22
C LEU A 81 -1.14 2.20 0.92
N LEU A 82 -1.23 1.17 1.76
CA LEU A 82 -2.01 1.24 2.99
C LEU A 82 -1.18 1.98 4.05
N ASN A 83 -1.66 3.13 4.52
CA ASN A 83 -0.98 3.88 5.58
C ASN A 83 -1.98 4.41 6.61
N ARG A 84 -1.46 4.80 7.78
CA ARG A 84 -2.24 5.56 8.76
C ARG A 84 -2.61 6.91 8.18
N LEU A 85 -3.81 7.41 8.47
CA LEU A 85 -4.27 8.71 7.96
C LEU A 85 -3.35 9.86 8.40
N GLN A 86 -2.81 9.77 9.62
CA GLN A 86 -1.82 10.70 10.19
C GLN A 86 -0.55 10.85 9.36
N TRP A 87 -0.32 9.97 8.38
CA TRP A 87 0.80 10.10 7.45
C TRP A 87 0.74 11.43 6.67
N LEU A 88 -0.46 11.99 6.46
CA LEU A 88 -0.70 13.30 5.86
C LEU A 88 -0.13 14.47 6.67
N GLU A 89 -0.06 14.37 8.00
CA GLU A 89 0.29 15.48 8.90
C GLU A 89 1.82 15.70 9.04
N GLY A 90 2.62 14.98 8.25
CA GLY A 90 4.08 15.12 8.31
C GLY A 90 4.57 16.35 7.54
N GLN A 91 5.07 17.37 8.24
CA GLN A 91 5.54 18.63 7.62
C GLN A 91 6.52 18.41 6.46
N LYS A 92 7.55 17.57 6.65
CA LYS A 92 8.51 17.22 5.58
C LYS A 92 7.84 16.54 4.39
N ARG A 93 6.91 15.61 4.64
CA ARG A 93 6.17 14.93 3.56
C ARG A 93 5.24 15.89 2.81
N GLY A 94 4.65 16.85 3.52
CA GLY A 94 3.83 17.91 2.93
C GLY A 94 4.63 18.79 1.98
N SER A 95 5.85 19.17 2.34
CA SER A 95 6.70 20.02 1.50
C SER A 95 7.50 19.28 0.44
N THR A 96 7.63 17.95 0.53
CA THR A 96 8.30 17.10 -0.47
C THR A 96 7.31 16.13 -1.13
N LEU A 97 7.05 14.97 -0.54
CA LEU A 97 6.31 13.86 -1.15
C LEU A 97 4.97 14.29 -1.75
N PHE A 98 4.10 14.92 -0.96
CA PHE A 98 2.76 15.30 -1.41
C PHE A 98 2.74 16.52 -2.32
N LYS A 99 3.84 17.29 -2.37
CA LYS A 99 4.01 18.41 -3.29
C LYS A 99 4.58 17.97 -4.63
N ASP A 100 5.60 17.11 -4.61
CA ASP A 100 6.36 16.70 -5.79
C ASP A 100 5.67 15.56 -6.55
N ILE A 101 5.07 14.63 -5.82
CA ILE A 101 4.33 13.49 -6.36
C ILE A 101 3.02 13.28 -5.58
N PRO A 102 2.02 14.16 -5.72
CA PRO A 102 0.75 14.01 -5.02
C PRO A 102 0.06 12.69 -5.41
N PRO A 103 -0.55 11.97 -4.44
CA PRO A 103 -1.44 10.87 -4.78
C PRO A 103 -2.63 11.40 -5.59
N SER A 104 -3.12 10.60 -6.52
CA SER A 104 -4.35 10.90 -7.27
C SER A 104 -5.60 10.83 -6.39
N ARG A 105 -5.64 9.87 -5.46
CA ARG A 105 -6.77 9.58 -4.60
C ARG A 105 -6.32 9.13 -3.22
N ILE A 106 -7.13 9.45 -2.21
CA ILE A 106 -6.99 8.94 -0.85
C ILE A 106 -8.35 8.37 -0.43
N TRP A 107 -8.38 7.07 -0.14
CA TRP A 107 -9.59 6.37 0.30
C TRP A 107 -9.52 6.06 1.78
N VAL A 108 -10.26 6.81 2.58
CA VAL A 108 -10.25 6.72 4.04
C VAL A 108 -11.23 5.64 4.51
N PHE A 109 -10.77 4.73 5.36
CA PHE A 109 -11.67 3.76 5.98
C PHE A 109 -12.56 4.47 7.01
N SER A 110 -13.86 4.52 6.75
CA SER A 110 -14.85 5.09 7.68
C SER A 110 -14.99 4.26 8.96
N LYS A 111 -14.78 2.93 8.85
CA LYS A 111 -14.67 2.01 9.98
C LYS A 111 -13.21 1.75 10.33
N ARG A 112 -12.89 1.73 11.62
CA ARG A 112 -11.55 1.34 12.09
C ARG A 112 -11.26 -0.10 11.66
N ILE A 113 -10.17 -0.29 10.93
CA ILE A 113 -9.67 -1.62 10.61
C ILE A 113 -9.29 -2.29 11.94
N PRO A 114 -9.66 -3.56 12.17
CA PRO A 114 -9.14 -4.31 13.31
C PRO A 114 -7.62 -4.19 13.35
N ARG A 115 -6.99 -4.25 14.54
CA ARG A 115 -5.53 -4.35 14.57
C ARG A 115 -5.13 -5.53 13.68
N MET A 116 -4.16 -5.31 12.79
CA MET A 116 -3.36 -6.39 12.23
C MET A 116 -2.64 -7.04 13.41
N HIS A 117 -3.32 -7.99 14.05
CA HIS A 117 -2.75 -8.73 15.15
C HIS A 117 -1.69 -9.64 14.57
N ASN A 118 -0.58 -9.79 15.30
CA ASN A 118 0.30 -10.90 15.06
C ASN A 118 -0.55 -12.18 15.12
N PRO A 119 -0.48 -13.09 14.13
CA PRO A 119 -1.23 -14.35 14.15
C PRO A 119 -1.01 -15.16 15.44
N THR A 120 0.05 -14.91 16.20
CA THR A 120 0.33 -15.52 17.50
C THR A 120 -0.26 -14.79 18.72
N PHE A 121 -0.97 -13.68 18.55
CA PHE A 121 -1.56 -12.91 19.65
C PHE A 121 -2.95 -13.43 20.02
N ASP A 122 -3.06 -14.03 21.21
CA ASP A 122 -4.27 -14.63 21.79
C ASP A 122 -5.01 -13.72 22.79
N GLY A 123 -4.49 -12.51 23.03
CA GLY A 123 -5.08 -11.53 23.94
C GLY A 123 -6.41 -10.94 23.44
N LYS A 124 -7.06 -10.14 24.32
CA LYS A 124 -8.32 -9.44 23.99
C LYS A 124 -8.14 -8.59 22.71
N LYS A 125 -8.90 -8.93 21.67
CA LYS A 125 -8.97 -8.15 20.43
C LYS A 125 -9.50 -6.75 20.76
N THR A 126 -8.64 -5.76 20.67
CA THR A 126 -9.01 -4.35 20.85
C THR A 126 -9.20 -3.67 19.49
N THR A 127 -10.19 -2.79 19.39
CA THR A 127 -10.37 -1.95 18.21
C THR A 127 -9.21 -0.96 18.12
N SER A 128 -8.53 -0.94 16.97
CA SER A 128 -7.47 0.04 16.73
C SER A 128 -8.05 1.46 16.81
N MET A 129 -7.42 2.35 17.58
CA MET A 129 -7.75 3.78 17.57
C MET A 129 -7.27 4.47 16.28
N MET A 130 -6.44 3.79 15.48
CA MET A 130 -5.79 4.36 14.30
C MET A 130 -6.73 4.38 13.10
N ALA A 131 -6.84 5.55 12.47
CA ALA A 131 -7.44 5.68 11.15
C ALA A 131 -6.43 5.26 10.07
N PHE A 132 -6.90 4.52 9.07
CA PHE A 132 -6.12 4.10 7.91
C PHE A 132 -6.75 4.64 6.63
N ALA A 133 -5.96 4.71 5.57
CA ALA A 133 -6.40 5.01 4.23
C ALA A 133 -5.54 4.29 3.20
N TRP A 134 -6.12 4.02 2.03
CA TRP A 134 -5.35 3.72 0.83
C TRP A 134 -4.92 5.03 0.16
N PHE A 135 -3.62 5.20 -0.03
CA PHE A 135 -3.03 6.29 -0.79
C PHE A 135 -2.73 5.77 -2.19
N VAL A 136 -3.34 6.38 -3.21
CA VAL A 136 -3.35 5.85 -4.57
C VAL A 136 -2.70 6.85 -5.52
N TRP A 137 -1.61 6.43 -6.17
CA TRP A 137 -1.01 7.14 -7.30
C TRP A 137 -1.41 6.48 -8.62
N ASP A 138 -1.60 7.32 -9.63
CA ASP A 138 -1.76 6.93 -11.03
C ASP A 138 -0.46 7.27 -11.77
N GLY A 139 0.05 6.36 -12.61
CA GLY A 139 1.27 6.57 -13.38
C GLY A 139 1.12 7.73 -14.38
N GLU A 140 -0.11 8.03 -14.79
CA GLU A 140 -0.47 9.08 -15.74
C GLU A 140 -1.17 10.27 -15.06
N TYR A 141 -1.12 10.38 -13.73
CA TYR A 141 -1.79 11.46 -13.03
C TYR A 141 -1.13 12.82 -13.33
N LEU A 142 -1.92 13.77 -13.83
CA LEU A 142 -1.49 15.14 -14.15
C LEU A 142 -2.09 16.19 -13.21
N GLY A 143 -2.86 15.79 -12.19
CA GLY A 143 -3.50 16.73 -11.26
C GLY A 143 -2.57 17.18 -10.13
N GLU A 144 -2.89 18.33 -9.53
CA GLU A 144 -2.08 18.94 -8.47
C GLU A 144 -2.46 18.45 -7.06
N TYR A 145 -3.71 18.04 -6.86
CA TYR A 145 -4.23 17.69 -5.52
C TYR A 145 -4.94 16.34 -5.52
N PRO A 146 -4.88 15.57 -4.42
CA PRO A 146 -5.60 14.32 -4.30
C PRO A 146 -7.11 14.53 -4.21
N GLN A 147 -7.88 13.61 -4.80
CA GLN A 147 -9.30 13.46 -4.48
C GLN A 147 -9.46 12.61 -3.20
N LEU A 148 -10.38 13.01 -2.33
CA LEU A 148 -10.67 12.31 -1.09
C LEU A 148 -12.00 11.54 -1.19
N GLY A 149 -12.02 10.31 -0.72
CA GLY A 149 -13.23 9.49 -0.59
C GLY A 149 -13.20 8.60 0.63
N TRP A 150 -14.32 7.94 0.91
CA TRP A 150 -14.48 7.03 2.06
C TRP A 150 -14.83 5.63 1.60
N ILE A 151 -14.29 4.63 2.31
CA ILE A 151 -14.70 3.22 2.20
C ILE A 151 -15.63 2.94 3.38
N SER A 152 -16.86 2.53 3.08
CA SER A 152 -17.91 2.24 4.05
C SER A 152 -17.72 0.87 4.73
N PRO A 153 -18.34 0.62 5.91
CA PRO A 153 -18.36 -0.72 6.50
C PRO A 153 -18.95 -1.79 5.59
N GLU A 154 -19.88 -1.43 4.71
CA GLU A 154 -20.56 -2.34 3.78
C GLU A 154 -19.63 -2.75 2.65
N GLU A 155 -18.80 -1.83 2.17
CA GLU A 155 -17.78 -2.09 1.15
C GLU A 155 -16.65 -2.98 1.68
N MET A 156 -16.38 -2.96 2.99
CA MET A 156 -15.37 -3.83 3.63
C MET A 156 -15.80 -5.30 3.80
N LYS A 157 -17.08 -5.63 3.61
CA LYS A 157 -17.63 -6.98 3.83
C LYS A 157 -17.76 -7.80 2.55
N LYS A 158 -17.54 -7.17 1.39
CA LYS A 158 -17.54 -7.81 0.07
C LYS A 158 -16.16 -8.35 -0.23
#